data_AF-A0A412FRF4-F1
#
_entry.id   AF-A0A412FRF4-F1
#
_cell.length_a   1.000
_cell.length_b   1.000
_cell.length_c   1.000
_cell.angle_alpha   90.00
_cell.angle_beta   90.00
_cell.angle_gamma   90.00
#
_symmetry.space_group_name_H-M   'P 1'
#
loop_
_entity.id
_entity.type
_entity.pdbx_description
1 polymer ?
#
loop_
_entity_poly.entity_id
_entity_poly.type
_entity_poly.pdbx_seq_one_letter_code
_entity_poly.pdbx_strand_id
1 'polypeptide(L)'
;MAGMNTLKMIRNLILILLIAIVSGLALNTIAFSLPVQPVKENLTENLEVFEKEMESEYFRVIENDDATMLDLYTDALMMNTMIYESDQSNFVNAVAAHHYFNEEQTMQQSFLDLIEEKIEGKEVYAYARYWHGYLLPLKLALSSMTYLDFRILNLFLQILLLGLAVKTMAEQGGRKLVVPLLVAFVFLMPVATAYCLQYSFIVYITLIATILLFHFRENLDRRKNAIYFFFIIGVVTNYFDLLTYPLITFGIPAVLLLFSGKKKTTILESLITFAAIACAWIGGYALMWVGKWTVATLVLHENIYLDAIQQIILRTNDEVKNLELTYSMVLEKNLKLLQRLPYALLFYIPLMMKIPSVVALLIHDQRLFFQKILIMSCFVCVPLVWILVLRNHSFMHYFYTYRILIIASFAIQCAAFSTPSLLRNAEE
;
A
#
# COMPACT_ATOMS: atom_id res chain seq x y z
N MET A 1 -27.11 27.45 3.01
CA MET A 1 -25.62 27.56 2.95
C MET A 1 -24.89 26.22 3.08
N ALA A 2 -25.28 25.30 3.98
CA ALA A 2 -24.62 23.99 4.13
C ALA A 2 -24.63 23.11 2.86
N GLY A 3 -25.78 22.99 2.17
CA GLY A 3 -25.90 22.19 0.94
C GLY A 3 -25.04 22.68 -0.23
N MET A 4 -24.88 24.01 -0.36
CA MET A 4 -24.04 24.63 -1.40
C MET A 4 -22.54 24.32 -1.19
N ASN A 5 -22.11 24.15 0.06
CA ASN A 5 -20.73 23.76 0.39
C ASN A 5 -20.45 22.28 0.11
N THR A 6 -21.44 21.39 0.31
CA THR A 6 -21.33 19.96 -0.01
C THR A 6 -21.26 19.73 -1.52
N LEU A 7 -22.13 20.36 -2.30
CA LEU A 7 -22.12 20.25 -3.76
C LEU A 7 -20.78 20.72 -4.36
N LYS A 8 -20.25 21.84 -3.85
CA LYS A 8 -18.93 22.36 -4.24
C LYS A 8 -17.82 21.35 -3.93
N MET A 9 -17.91 20.63 -2.82
CA MET A 9 -16.93 19.61 -2.44
C MET A 9 -16.99 18.40 -3.38
N ILE A 10 -18.18 17.87 -3.63
CA ILE A 10 -18.38 16.75 -4.56
C ILE A 10 -17.85 17.10 -5.95
N ARG A 11 -18.20 18.28 -6.47
CA ARG A 11 -17.68 18.78 -7.75
C ARG A 11 -16.15 18.80 -7.78
N ASN A 12 -15.52 19.29 -6.71
CA ASN A 12 -14.06 19.34 -6.65
C ASN A 12 -13.43 17.94 -6.60
N LEU A 13 -14.02 16.98 -5.89
CA LEU A 13 -13.56 15.59 -5.86
C LEU A 13 -13.65 14.93 -7.25
N ILE A 14 -14.75 15.19 -7.98
CA ILE A 14 -14.91 14.73 -9.37
C ILE A 14 -13.83 15.34 -10.27
N LEU A 15 -13.56 16.64 -10.16
CA LEU A 15 -12.51 17.30 -10.94
C LEU A 15 -11.12 16.72 -10.64
N ILE A 16 -10.81 16.46 -9.36
CA ILE A 16 -9.56 15.80 -8.96
C ILE A 16 -9.44 14.43 -9.62
N LEU A 17 -10.52 13.63 -9.59
CA LEU A 17 -10.54 12.30 -10.21
C LEU A 17 -10.32 12.37 -11.74
N LEU A 18 -11.02 13.27 -12.44
CA LEU A 18 -10.87 13.42 -13.89
C LEU A 18 -9.46 13.84 -14.27
N ILE A 19 -8.87 14.79 -13.53
CA ILE A 19 -7.48 15.20 -13.73
C ILE A 19 -6.55 14.00 -13.51
N ALA A 20 -6.77 13.21 -12.45
CA ALA A 20 -5.95 12.04 -12.15
C ALA A 20 -6.03 10.96 -13.24
N ILE A 21 -7.22 10.68 -13.78
CA ILE A 21 -7.41 9.74 -14.90
C ILE A 21 -6.61 10.19 -16.13
N VAL A 22 -6.76 11.46 -16.53
CA VAL A 22 -6.04 12.01 -17.69
C VAL A 22 -4.53 12.01 -17.46
N SER A 23 -4.10 12.37 -16.24
CA SER A 23 -2.69 12.41 -15.87
C SER A 23 -2.08 11.01 -15.85
N GLY A 24 -2.78 10.02 -15.29
CA GLY A 24 -2.34 8.62 -15.27
C GLY A 24 -2.19 8.05 -16.68
N LEU A 25 -3.14 8.32 -17.58
CA LEU A 25 -3.02 7.94 -18.99
C LEU A 25 -1.83 8.59 -19.67
N ALA A 26 -1.63 9.89 -19.46
CA ALA A 26 -0.52 10.63 -20.04
C ALA A 26 0.83 10.08 -19.55
N LEU A 27 0.97 9.85 -18.24
CA LEU A 27 2.20 9.30 -17.65
C LEU A 27 2.52 7.89 -18.18
N ASN A 28 1.51 7.01 -18.31
CA ASN A 28 1.72 5.70 -18.91
C ASN A 28 2.08 5.77 -20.39
N THR A 29 1.42 6.66 -21.14
CA THR A 29 1.72 6.86 -22.57
C THR A 29 3.15 7.36 -22.75
N ILE A 30 3.62 8.25 -21.87
CA ILE A 30 5.02 8.68 -21.81
C ILE A 30 5.92 7.47 -21.52
N ALA A 31 5.58 6.62 -20.55
CA ALA A 31 6.37 5.41 -20.24
C ALA A 31 6.51 4.49 -21.46
N PHE A 32 5.43 4.20 -22.18
CA PHE A 32 5.50 3.39 -23.40
C PHE A 32 6.22 4.09 -24.56
N SER A 33 6.35 5.41 -24.53
CA SER A 33 7.11 6.17 -25.54
C SER A 33 8.62 6.19 -25.30
N LEU A 34 9.09 5.78 -24.12
CA LEU A 34 10.52 5.66 -23.84
C LEU A 34 11.12 4.42 -24.52
N PRO A 35 12.40 4.45 -24.92
CA PRO A 35 13.07 3.29 -25.51
C PRO A 35 13.12 2.12 -24.52
N VAL A 36 12.98 0.90 -25.04
CA VAL A 36 13.02 -0.34 -24.26
C VAL A 36 14.46 -0.89 -24.15
N GLN A 37 15.29 -0.64 -25.16
CA GLN A 37 16.63 -1.22 -25.26
C GLN A 37 17.52 -1.01 -24.02
N PRO A 38 17.65 0.21 -23.44
CA PRO A 38 18.48 0.39 -22.23
C PRO A 38 17.96 -0.41 -21.03
N VAL A 39 16.65 -0.62 -20.95
CA VAL A 39 16.03 -1.40 -19.88
C VAL A 39 16.32 -2.88 -20.08
N LYS A 40 16.19 -3.40 -21.31
CA LYS A 40 16.56 -4.79 -21.63
C LYS A 40 18.02 -5.08 -21.29
N GLU A 41 18.93 -4.18 -21.65
CA GLU A 41 20.37 -4.31 -21.35
C GLU A 41 20.62 -4.39 -19.83
N ASN A 42 20.09 -3.45 -19.05
CA ASN A 42 20.24 -3.43 -17.59
C ASN A 42 19.54 -4.59 -16.87
N LEU A 43 18.47 -5.16 -17.45
CA LEU A 43 17.80 -6.35 -16.91
C LEU A 43 18.54 -7.64 -17.25
N THR A 44 19.30 -7.66 -18.34
CA THR A 44 20.17 -8.79 -18.71
C THR A 44 21.41 -8.83 -17.81
N GLU A 45 21.83 -7.68 -17.28
CA GLU A 45 22.92 -7.60 -16.32
C GLU A 45 22.56 -8.32 -15.02
N ASN A 46 23.37 -9.33 -14.64
CA ASN A 46 23.15 -10.23 -13.50
C ASN A 46 21.95 -11.19 -13.64
N LEU A 47 21.64 -11.65 -14.87
CA LEU A 47 20.61 -12.67 -15.12
C LEU A 47 20.75 -13.91 -14.22
N GLU A 48 21.99 -14.35 -13.93
CA GLU A 48 22.26 -15.49 -13.04
C GLU A 48 21.66 -15.32 -11.63
N VAL A 49 21.62 -14.09 -11.11
CA VAL A 49 20.99 -13.79 -9.80
C VAL A 49 19.48 -13.97 -9.91
N PHE A 50 18.88 -13.50 -11.01
CA PHE A 50 17.47 -13.69 -11.27
C PHE A 50 17.12 -15.16 -11.42
N GLU A 51 17.85 -15.92 -12.24
CA GLU A 51 17.64 -17.37 -12.41
C GLU A 51 17.62 -18.07 -11.06
N LYS A 52 18.62 -17.81 -10.22
CA LYS A 52 18.71 -18.41 -8.88
C LYS A 52 17.56 -18.00 -7.95
N GLU A 53 17.16 -16.73 -7.93
CA GLU A 53 16.03 -16.27 -7.10
C GLU A 53 14.69 -16.78 -7.64
N MET A 54 14.56 -16.90 -8.97
CA MET A 54 13.34 -17.25 -9.69
C MET A 54 13.13 -18.76 -9.87
N GLU A 55 14.16 -19.58 -9.61
CA GLU A 55 14.05 -21.05 -9.49
C GLU A 55 12.98 -21.44 -8.46
N SER A 56 12.83 -20.65 -7.40
CA SER A 56 11.78 -20.84 -6.40
C SER A 56 10.63 -19.88 -6.65
N GLU A 57 9.42 -20.42 -6.81
CA GLU A 57 8.19 -19.62 -6.83
C GLU A 57 8.03 -18.74 -5.58
N TYR A 58 8.65 -19.14 -4.45
CA TYR A 58 8.51 -18.52 -3.14
C TYR A 58 9.86 -18.28 -2.45
N PHE A 59 10.75 -17.53 -3.10
CA PHE A 59 12.03 -17.13 -2.52
C PHE A 59 11.85 -16.36 -1.20
N ARG A 60 12.68 -16.66 -0.19
CA ARG A 60 12.66 -16.02 1.13
C ARG A 60 14.05 -15.50 1.47
N VAL A 61 14.13 -14.25 1.91
CA VAL A 61 15.42 -13.67 2.33
C VAL A 61 15.93 -14.31 3.63
N ILE A 62 15.04 -14.65 4.55
CA ILE A 62 15.34 -15.45 5.73
C ILE A 62 14.65 -16.80 5.58
N GLU A 63 15.45 -17.87 5.59
CA GLU A 63 14.96 -19.23 5.43
C GLU A 63 13.86 -19.56 6.46
N ASN A 64 12.80 -20.22 6.01
CA ASN A 64 11.63 -20.59 6.81
C ASN A 64 10.87 -19.40 7.45
N ASP A 65 11.05 -18.17 6.96
CA ASP A 65 10.26 -17.01 7.38
C ASP A 65 9.48 -16.36 6.22
N ASP A 66 8.19 -16.69 6.15
CA ASP A 66 7.26 -16.18 5.14
C ASP A 66 7.07 -14.66 5.19
N ALA A 67 7.38 -13.98 6.31
CA ALA A 67 7.37 -12.53 6.36
C ALA A 67 8.42 -11.88 5.43
N THR A 68 9.46 -12.65 5.09
CA THR A 68 10.56 -12.25 4.18
C THR A 68 10.42 -12.82 2.77
N MET A 69 9.30 -13.47 2.47
CA MET A 69 9.00 -13.97 1.13
C MET A 69 8.86 -12.81 0.15
N LEU A 70 9.50 -12.95 -1.00
CA LEU A 70 9.46 -11.98 -2.09
C LEU A 70 8.35 -12.33 -3.07
N ASP A 71 7.62 -11.33 -3.56
CA ASP A 71 6.67 -11.48 -4.67
C ASP A 71 7.38 -11.29 -6.02
N LEU A 72 8.20 -12.29 -6.37
CA LEU A 72 8.94 -12.29 -7.63
C LEU A 72 8.03 -12.50 -8.85
N TYR A 73 6.83 -13.06 -8.64
CA TYR A 73 5.81 -13.18 -9.69
C TYR A 73 5.41 -11.78 -10.17
N THR A 74 5.01 -10.90 -9.25
CA THR A 74 4.59 -9.54 -9.62
C THR A 74 5.75 -8.74 -10.18
N ASP A 75 6.96 -8.85 -9.62
CA ASP A 75 8.14 -8.17 -10.18
C ASP A 75 8.42 -8.63 -11.62
N ALA A 76 8.37 -9.94 -11.90
CA ALA A 76 8.54 -10.47 -13.26
C ALA A 76 7.45 -9.97 -14.21
N LEU A 77 6.18 -9.93 -13.77
CA LEU A 77 5.09 -9.36 -14.54
C LEU A 77 5.32 -7.87 -14.86
N MET A 78 5.78 -7.09 -13.88
CA MET A 78 6.07 -5.67 -14.05
C MET A 78 7.20 -5.44 -15.06
N MET A 79 8.27 -6.23 -14.98
CA MET A 79 9.41 -6.13 -15.89
C MET A 79 9.04 -6.60 -17.30
N ASN A 80 8.30 -7.71 -17.42
CA ASN A 80 7.80 -8.23 -18.69
C ASN A 80 6.91 -7.20 -19.40
N THR A 81 5.97 -6.57 -18.68
CA THR A 81 5.13 -5.48 -19.20
C THR A 81 5.96 -4.28 -19.68
N MET A 82 7.05 -3.97 -18.98
CA MET A 82 7.88 -2.79 -19.26
C MET A 82 8.77 -2.94 -20.50
N ILE A 83 9.19 -4.18 -20.80
CA ILE A 83 10.00 -4.50 -21.99
C ILE A 83 9.18 -5.05 -23.15
N TYR A 84 7.86 -5.14 -23.00
CA TYR A 84 6.96 -5.54 -24.07
C TYR A 84 6.98 -4.51 -25.20
N GLU A 85 7.16 -5.00 -26.43
CA GLU A 85 7.17 -4.20 -27.65
C GLU A 85 6.05 -4.70 -28.58
N SER A 86 5.34 -3.77 -29.23
CA SER A 86 4.32 -4.07 -30.22
C SER A 86 4.21 -2.95 -31.25
N ASP A 87 3.60 -3.26 -32.39
CA ASP A 87 3.31 -2.28 -33.44
C ASP A 87 2.09 -1.39 -33.11
N GLN A 88 1.45 -1.58 -31.95
CA GLN A 88 0.34 -0.74 -31.53
C GLN A 88 0.84 0.63 -31.05
N SER A 89 -0.05 1.63 -31.10
CA SER A 89 0.29 2.96 -30.59
C SER A 89 0.63 2.91 -29.09
N ASN A 90 1.57 3.77 -28.65
CA ASN A 90 1.94 3.90 -27.24
C ASN A 90 0.75 4.18 -26.32
N PHE A 91 -0.28 4.87 -26.84
CA PHE A 91 -1.52 5.11 -26.11
C PHE A 91 -2.31 3.82 -25.87
N VAL A 92 -2.44 2.95 -26.88
CA VAL A 92 -3.11 1.65 -26.71
C VAL A 92 -2.31 0.75 -25.77
N ASN A 93 -0.99 0.71 -25.92
CA ASN A 93 -0.11 -0.03 -25.01
C ASN A 93 -0.21 0.48 -23.56
N ALA A 94 -0.33 1.80 -23.35
CA ALA A 94 -0.55 2.40 -22.03
C ALA A 94 -1.88 2.01 -21.37
N VAL A 95 -2.88 1.68 -22.19
CA VAL A 95 -4.17 1.22 -21.71
C VAL A 95 -4.16 -0.29 -21.47
N ALA A 96 -3.62 -1.07 -22.40
CA ALA A 96 -3.63 -2.53 -22.34
C ALA A 96 -2.63 -3.11 -21.34
N ALA A 97 -1.45 -2.50 -21.23
CA ALA A 97 -0.32 -3.01 -20.44
C ALA A 97 -0.06 -4.50 -20.72
N HIS A 98 0.19 -4.80 -22.00
CA HIS A 98 0.44 -6.15 -22.47
C HIS A 98 1.73 -6.73 -21.90
N HIS A 99 1.74 -8.05 -21.72
CA HIS A 99 2.92 -8.84 -21.36
C HIS A 99 2.84 -10.20 -22.05
N TYR A 100 4.00 -10.87 -22.15
CA TYR A 100 4.09 -12.25 -22.62
C TYR A 100 3.97 -13.23 -21.46
N PHE A 101 3.14 -14.26 -21.62
CA PHE A 101 3.01 -15.33 -20.64
C PHE A 101 2.81 -16.68 -21.33
N ASN A 102 3.37 -17.72 -20.75
CA ASN A 102 3.14 -19.12 -21.11
C ASN A 102 2.43 -19.79 -19.93
N GLU A 103 1.20 -20.27 -20.13
CA GLU A 103 0.38 -20.89 -19.06
C GLU A 103 0.99 -22.17 -18.48
N GLU A 104 1.92 -22.82 -19.21
CA GLU A 104 2.65 -24.00 -18.73
C GLU A 104 3.83 -23.65 -17.80
N GLN A 105 4.13 -22.35 -17.63
CA GLN A 105 5.28 -21.85 -16.90
C GLN A 105 4.88 -20.84 -15.80
N THR A 106 5.85 -20.52 -14.93
CA THR A 106 5.72 -19.39 -14.01
C THR A 106 5.94 -18.07 -14.78
N MET A 107 5.40 -16.97 -14.24
CA MET A 107 5.62 -15.63 -14.82
C MET A 107 7.10 -15.25 -14.83
N GLN A 108 7.83 -15.70 -13.81
CA GLN A 108 9.28 -15.56 -13.70
C GLN A 108 9.98 -16.23 -14.87
N GLN A 109 9.64 -17.48 -15.19
CA GLN A 109 10.23 -18.18 -16.33
C GLN A 109 9.84 -17.53 -17.66
N SER A 110 8.57 -17.13 -17.83
CA SER A 110 8.13 -16.43 -19.04
C SER A 110 8.90 -15.12 -19.27
N PHE A 111 9.27 -14.41 -18.19
CA PHE A 111 10.11 -13.22 -18.22
C PHE A 111 11.58 -13.53 -18.55
N LEU A 112 12.18 -14.55 -17.93
CA LEU A 112 13.55 -14.98 -18.26
C LEU A 112 13.67 -15.37 -19.74
N ASP A 113 12.74 -16.19 -20.21
CA ASP A 113 12.67 -16.59 -21.61
C ASP A 113 12.49 -15.35 -22.53
N LEU A 114 11.85 -14.27 -22.07
CA LEU A 114 11.66 -13.05 -22.86
C LEU A 114 12.96 -12.25 -22.98
N ILE A 115 13.75 -12.20 -21.91
CA ILE A 115 15.08 -11.58 -21.93
C ILE A 115 16.02 -12.35 -22.87
N GLU A 116 15.96 -13.68 -22.84
CA GLU A 116 16.76 -14.54 -23.71
C GLU A 116 16.20 -14.67 -25.15
N GLU A 117 15.19 -13.87 -25.51
CA GLU A 117 14.54 -13.87 -26.83
C GLU A 117 13.91 -15.22 -27.25
N LYS A 118 13.63 -16.10 -26.28
CA LYS A 118 12.91 -17.37 -26.46
C LYS A 118 11.41 -17.09 -26.46
N ILE A 119 10.83 -16.79 -27.63
CA ILE A 119 9.41 -16.39 -27.78
C ILE A 119 8.47 -17.51 -28.21
N GLU A 120 8.96 -18.73 -28.42
CA GLU A 120 8.12 -19.87 -28.83
C GLU A 120 7.07 -20.22 -27.76
N GLY A 121 5.82 -20.44 -28.18
CA GLY A 121 4.72 -20.86 -27.30
C GLY A 121 4.15 -19.79 -26.36
N LYS A 122 4.57 -18.52 -26.48
CA LYS A 122 4.06 -17.43 -25.63
C LYS A 122 2.85 -16.74 -26.23
N GLU A 123 1.87 -16.48 -25.38
CA GLU A 123 0.71 -15.67 -25.72
C GLU A 123 0.85 -14.26 -25.14
N VAL A 124 0.13 -13.31 -25.76
CA VAL A 124 0.08 -11.91 -25.32
C VAL A 124 -1.17 -11.70 -24.50
N TYR A 125 -1.01 -11.27 -23.25
CA TYR A 125 -2.12 -10.98 -22.35
C TYR A 125 -2.16 -9.50 -22.01
N ALA A 126 -3.36 -8.91 -22.04
CA ALA A 126 -3.58 -7.55 -21.56
C ALA A 126 -3.79 -7.58 -20.03
N TYR A 127 -3.12 -6.68 -19.30
CA TYR A 127 -3.40 -6.46 -17.88
C TYR A 127 -4.19 -5.16 -17.64
N ALA A 128 -5.17 -4.90 -18.51
CA ALA A 128 -5.88 -3.63 -18.61
C ALA A 128 -6.75 -3.24 -17.40
N ARG A 129 -6.87 -4.11 -16.38
CA ARG A 129 -7.61 -3.80 -15.15
C ARG A 129 -6.90 -2.80 -14.24
N TYR A 130 -5.57 -2.71 -14.32
CA TYR A 130 -4.76 -1.88 -13.44
C TYR A 130 -4.16 -0.68 -14.17
N TRP A 131 -3.73 0.31 -13.38
CA TRP A 131 -3.14 1.54 -13.91
C TRP A 131 -1.65 1.42 -14.20
N HIS A 132 -0.91 0.48 -13.61
CA HIS A 132 0.53 0.33 -13.87
C HIS A 132 1.35 1.60 -13.64
N GLY A 133 1.01 2.39 -12.62
CA GLY A 133 1.68 3.65 -12.34
C GLY A 133 3.18 3.56 -12.05
N TYR A 134 3.67 2.34 -11.78
CA TYR A 134 5.09 2.01 -11.65
C TYR A 134 5.87 2.14 -12.97
N LEU A 135 5.23 2.06 -14.14
CA LEU A 135 5.93 1.93 -15.43
C LEU A 135 6.89 3.09 -15.68
N LEU A 136 6.42 4.33 -15.55
CA LEU A 136 7.26 5.50 -15.80
C LEU A 136 8.46 5.58 -14.85
N PRO A 137 8.30 5.57 -13.51
CA PRO A 137 9.45 5.68 -12.61
C PRO A 137 10.41 4.48 -12.74
N LEU A 138 9.90 3.26 -12.93
CA LEU A 138 10.77 2.10 -13.11
C LEU A 138 11.51 2.14 -14.43
N LYS A 139 10.85 2.52 -15.53
CA LYS A 139 11.51 2.60 -16.83
C LYS A 139 12.62 3.65 -16.84
N LEU A 140 12.40 4.79 -16.19
CA LEU A 140 13.44 5.80 -16.00
C LEU A 140 14.61 5.28 -15.16
N ALA A 141 14.33 4.61 -14.05
CA ALA A 141 15.39 4.06 -13.20
C ALA A 141 16.20 2.98 -13.92
N LEU A 142 15.51 1.95 -14.44
CA LEU A 142 16.11 0.79 -15.09
C LEU A 142 16.68 1.08 -16.49
N SER A 143 16.45 2.28 -17.05
CA SER A 143 17.22 2.74 -18.22
C SER A 143 18.64 3.18 -17.85
N SER A 144 18.92 3.38 -16.56
CA SER A 144 20.18 3.97 -16.07
C SER A 144 20.93 3.12 -15.05
N MET A 145 20.31 2.07 -14.52
CA MET A 145 20.88 1.19 -13.50
C MET A 145 20.32 -0.21 -13.60
N THR A 146 21.04 -1.18 -13.05
CA THR A 146 20.57 -2.57 -12.97
C THR A 146 19.40 -2.71 -11.99
N TYR A 147 18.68 -3.82 -12.07
CA TYR A 147 17.63 -4.12 -11.09
C TYR A 147 18.18 -4.29 -9.66
N LEU A 148 19.40 -4.82 -9.51
CA LEU A 148 20.04 -4.95 -8.20
C LEU A 148 20.39 -3.58 -7.61
N ASP A 149 20.89 -2.66 -8.44
CA ASP A 149 21.10 -1.27 -8.04
C ASP A 149 19.78 -0.59 -7.66
N PHE A 150 18.69 -0.89 -8.36
CA PHE A 150 17.37 -0.38 -8.01
C PHE A 150 16.89 -0.88 -6.65
N ARG A 151 17.11 -2.16 -6.30
CA ARG A 151 16.79 -2.68 -4.95
C ARG A 151 17.59 -1.96 -3.86
N ILE A 152 18.86 -1.64 -4.12
CA ILE A 152 19.71 -0.84 -3.22
C ILE A 152 19.14 0.59 -3.10
N LEU A 153 18.79 1.23 -4.21
CA LEU A 153 18.15 2.54 -4.23
C LEU A 153 16.85 2.52 -3.44
N ASN A 154 16.03 1.47 -3.56
CA ASN A 154 14.77 1.34 -2.83
C ASN A 154 14.99 1.33 -1.33
N LEU A 155 16.01 0.60 -0.85
CA LEU A 155 16.42 0.57 0.55
C LEU A 155 16.82 1.98 1.04
N PHE A 156 17.62 2.71 0.26
CA PHE A 156 17.99 4.09 0.60
C PHE A 156 16.77 5.02 0.64
N LEU A 157 15.88 4.94 -0.35
CA LEU A 157 14.69 5.79 -0.44
C LEU A 157 13.74 5.56 0.73
N GLN A 158 13.47 4.30 1.12
CA GLN A 158 12.59 4.03 2.26
C GLN A 158 13.19 4.53 3.58
N ILE A 159 14.51 4.40 3.79
CA ILE A 159 15.19 4.91 4.99
C ILE A 159 15.18 6.44 5.00
N LEU A 160 15.46 7.08 3.87
CA LEU A 160 15.42 8.53 3.72
C LEU A 160 14.02 9.08 4.03
N LEU A 161 12.99 8.50 3.41
CA LEU A 161 11.60 8.91 3.64
C LEU A 161 11.17 8.67 5.10
N LEU A 162 11.61 7.57 5.73
CA LEU A 162 11.35 7.34 7.15
C LEU A 162 12.02 8.42 8.02
N GLY A 163 13.28 8.75 7.74
CA GLY A 163 14.00 9.81 8.43
C GLY A 163 13.31 11.17 8.31
N LEU A 164 12.85 11.52 7.10
CA LEU A 164 12.08 12.74 6.84
C LEU A 164 10.72 12.72 7.54
N ALA A 165 10.02 11.58 7.56
CA ALA A 165 8.76 11.42 8.28
C ALA A 165 8.94 11.59 9.79
N VAL A 166 9.97 10.95 10.37
CA VAL A 166 10.32 11.09 11.80
C VAL A 166 10.67 12.53 12.14
N LYS A 167 11.53 13.17 11.34
CA LYS A 167 11.92 14.58 11.53
C LYS A 167 10.70 15.49 11.52
N THR A 168 9.92 15.45 10.44
CA THR A 168 8.75 16.33 10.26
C THR A 168 7.71 16.09 11.36
N MET A 169 7.46 14.82 11.72
CA MET A 169 6.56 14.47 12.80
C MET A 169 7.05 14.96 14.17
N ALA A 170 8.34 14.85 14.46
CA ALA A 170 8.91 15.29 15.72
C ALA A 170 8.82 16.81 15.89
N GLU A 171 9.10 17.57 14.82
CA GLU A 171 9.04 19.04 14.80
C GLU A 171 7.59 19.55 14.85
N GLN A 172 6.63 18.83 14.25
CA GLN A 172 5.23 19.27 14.10
C GLN A 172 4.26 18.64 15.11
N GLY A 173 4.74 18.31 16.31
CA GLY A 173 3.89 17.90 17.45
C GLY A 173 3.43 16.44 17.45
N GLY A 174 4.11 15.56 16.71
CA GLY A 174 3.90 14.11 16.71
C GLY A 174 5.03 13.33 17.41
N ARG A 175 5.96 13.99 18.10
CA ARG A 175 7.15 13.37 18.75
C ARG A 175 6.82 12.12 19.59
N LYS A 176 5.69 12.11 20.30
CA LYS A 176 5.26 10.97 21.12
C LYS A 176 4.98 9.70 20.30
N LEU A 177 4.66 9.84 19.01
CA LEU A 177 4.27 8.76 18.12
C LEU A 177 5.42 8.26 17.23
N VAL A 178 6.64 8.77 17.43
CA VAL A 178 7.84 8.32 16.70
C VAL A 178 8.13 6.84 16.96
N VAL A 179 8.12 6.40 18.23
CA VAL A 179 8.38 5.00 18.58
C VAL A 179 7.34 4.06 17.93
N PRO A 180 6.02 4.31 18.04
CA PRO A 180 5.02 3.56 17.28
C PRO A 180 5.30 3.47 15.77
N LEU A 181 5.73 4.57 15.14
CA LEU A 181 5.99 4.60 13.69
C LEU A 181 7.19 3.73 13.32
N LEU A 182 8.26 3.77 14.12
CA LEU A 182 9.44 2.94 13.92
C LEU A 182 9.10 1.44 14.07
N VAL A 183 8.31 1.08 15.08
CA VAL A 183 7.86 -0.31 15.24
C VAL A 183 7.00 -0.76 14.06
N ALA A 184 6.06 0.09 13.61
CA ALA A 184 5.25 -0.19 12.43
C ALA A 184 6.10 -0.36 11.16
N PHE A 185 7.16 0.44 10.99
CA PHE A 185 8.07 0.31 9.85
C PHE A 185 8.85 -1.01 9.88
N VAL A 186 9.33 -1.46 11.03
CA VAL A 186 9.99 -2.77 11.14
C VAL A 186 9.02 -3.91 10.83
N PHE A 187 7.75 -3.77 11.22
CA PHE A 187 6.72 -4.79 10.95
C PHE A 187 6.38 -4.92 9.45
N LEU A 188 6.63 -3.87 8.65
CA LEU A 188 6.52 -3.96 7.18
C LEU A 188 7.54 -4.92 6.58
N MET A 189 8.55 -5.35 7.36
CA MET A 189 9.70 -6.11 6.89
C MET A 189 10.44 -5.33 5.78
N PRO A 190 11.21 -4.29 6.14
CA PRO A 190 11.80 -3.36 5.18
C PRO A 190 12.75 -4.02 4.17
N VAL A 191 13.28 -5.19 4.51
CA VAL A 191 14.09 -6.01 3.59
C VAL A 191 13.22 -6.50 2.42
N ALA A 192 12.07 -7.11 2.71
CA ALA A 192 11.16 -7.58 1.67
C ALA A 192 10.57 -6.40 0.86
N THR A 193 10.24 -5.27 1.52
CA THR A 193 9.72 -4.11 0.80
C THR A 193 10.74 -3.44 -0.11
N ALA A 194 12.05 -3.50 0.22
CA ALA A 194 13.10 -3.00 -0.66
C ALA A 194 13.34 -3.89 -1.89
N TYR A 195 13.22 -5.22 -1.70
CA TYR A 195 13.47 -6.19 -2.76
C TYR A 195 12.33 -6.28 -3.78
N CYS A 196 11.08 -6.15 -3.33
CA CYS A 196 9.91 -6.20 -4.23
C CYS A 196 9.52 -4.80 -4.72
N LEU A 197 9.46 -4.63 -6.03
CA LEU A 197 9.15 -3.37 -6.69
C LEU A 197 7.79 -2.84 -6.25
N GLN A 198 6.78 -3.71 -6.30
CA GLN A 198 5.40 -3.35 -6.00
C GLN A 198 5.20 -2.88 -4.55
N TYR A 199 5.92 -3.50 -3.61
CA TYR A 199 5.83 -3.18 -2.19
C TYR A 199 6.40 -1.80 -1.86
N SER A 200 7.52 -1.44 -2.49
CA SER A 200 8.20 -0.16 -2.31
C SER A 200 7.29 1.03 -2.56
N PHE A 201 6.48 1.01 -3.62
CA PHE A 201 5.57 2.12 -3.93
C PHE A 201 4.55 2.38 -2.81
N ILE A 202 4.01 1.33 -2.19
CA ILE A 202 3.04 1.46 -1.08
C ILE A 202 3.72 2.06 0.16
N VAL A 203 4.97 1.70 0.43
CA VAL A 203 5.77 2.30 1.50
C VAL A 203 6.03 3.78 1.22
N TYR A 204 6.41 4.13 -0.02
CA TYR A 204 6.66 5.52 -0.41
C TYR A 204 5.41 6.39 -0.23
N ILE A 205 4.26 5.93 -0.73
CA ILE A 205 3.00 6.65 -0.60
C ILE A 205 2.65 6.84 0.87
N THR A 206 2.83 5.81 1.70
CA THR A 206 2.53 5.88 3.15
C THR A 206 3.42 6.89 3.88
N LEU A 207 4.74 6.88 3.61
CA LEU A 207 5.69 7.79 4.25
C LEU A 207 5.54 9.23 3.74
N ILE A 208 5.36 9.42 2.43
CA ILE A 208 5.07 10.73 1.83
C ILE A 208 3.76 11.28 2.39
N ALA A 209 2.70 10.48 2.46
CA ALA A 209 1.44 10.90 3.07
C ALA A 209 1.64 11.32 4.54
N THR A 210 2.47 10.59 5.29
CA THR A 210 2.82 10.96 6.67
C THR A 210 3.57 12.29 6.75
N ILE A 211 4.56 12.51 5.88
CA ILE A 211 5.30 13.78 5.80
C ILE A 211 4.34 14.94 5.49
N LEU A 212 3.52 14.79 4.44
CA LEU A 212 2.57 15.81 4.00
C LEU A 212 1.50 16.10 5.06
N LEU A 213 1.05 15.07 5.79
CA LEU A 213 0.11 15.21 6.89
C LEU A 213 0.63 16.16 7.97
N PHE A 214 1.88 15.97 8.41
CA PHE A 214 2.48 16.81 9.44
C PHE A 214 2.93 18.16 8.90
N HIS A 215 3.38 18.23 7.64
CA HIS A 215 3.75 19.49 7.00
C HIS A 215 2.54 20.43 6.83
N PHE A 216 1.39 19.93 6.38
CA PHE A 216 0.15 20.71 6.19
C PHE A 216 -0.84 20.58 7.35
N ARG A 217 -0.34 20.26 8.54
CA ARG A 217 -1.14 19.84 9.68
C ARG A 217 -2.26 20.80 10.06
N GLU A 218 -1.97 22.10 10.13
CA GLU A 218 -2.94 23.11 10.53
C GLU A 218 -4.15 23.16 9.57
N ASN A 219 -3.91 22.89 8.29
CA ASN A 219 -4.95 22.80 7.28
C ASN A 219 -5.70 21.48 7.37
N LEU A 220 -5.00 20.36 7.58
CA LEU A 220 -5.58 19.02 7.57
C LEU A 220 -6.35 18.66 8.85
N ASP A 221 -6.10 19.35 9.97
CA ASP A 221 -6.95 19.28 11.16
C ASP A 221 -8.41 19.72 10.86
N ARG A 222 -8.66 20.40 9.73
CA ARG A 222 -10.01 20.68 9.24
C ARG A 222 -10.51 19.47 8.46
N ARG A 223 -11.57 18.82 8.95
CA ARG A 223 -12.19 17.62 8.35
C ARG A 223 -12.37 17.69 6.83
N LYS A 224 -12.83 18.83 6.29
CA LYS A 224 -13.00 19.05 4.86
C LYS A 224 -11.69 18.86 4.07
N ASN A 225 -10.58 19.35 4.60
CA ASN A 225 -9.28 19.24 3.95
C ASN A 225 -8.71 17.83 4.11
N ALA A 226 -8.94 17.18 5.27
CA ALA A 226 -8.63 15.76 5.45
C ALA A 226 -9.35 14.88 4.43
N ILE A 227 -10.63 15.14 4.13
CA ILE A 227 -11.38 14.42 3.09
C ILE A 227 -10.67 14.51 1.73
N TYR A 228 -10.28 15.71 1.28
CA TYR A 228 -9.54 15.86 0.02
C TYR A 228 -8.20 15.13 0.05
N PHE A 229 -7.46 15.26 1.15
CA PHE A 229 -6.17 14.61 1.32
C PHE A 229 -6.30 13.08 1.20
N PHE A 230 -7.18 12.46 1.98
CA PHE A 230 -7.35 11.00 1.94
C PHE A 230 -7.96 10.50 0.63
N PHE A 231 -8.80 11.28 -0.04
CA PHE A 231 -9.26 10.97 -1.39
C PHE A 231 -8.10 10.93 -2.39
N ILE A 232 -7.22 11.94 -2.38
CA ILE A 232 -6.04 11.98 -3.24
C ILE A 232 -5.10 10.81 -2.93
N ILE A 233 -4.86 10.51 -1.65
CA ILE A 233 -4.06 9.33 -1.28
C ILE A 233 -4.69 8.05 -1.83
N GLY A 234 -6.01 7.88 -1.74
CA GLY A 234 -6.70 6.73 -2.34
C GLY A 234 -6.50 6.62 -3.86
N VAL A 235 -6.62 7.74 -4.59
CA VAL A 235 -6.37 7.81 -6.03
C VAL A 235 -4.92 7.44 -6.37
N VAL A 236 -3.95 8.03 -5.67
CA VAL A 236 -2.53 7.75 -5.90
C VAL A 236 -2.19 6.29 -5.57
N THR A 237 -2.72 5.76 -4.46
CA THR A 237 -2.54 4.36 -4.11
C THR A 237 -3.08 3.45 -5.20
N ASN A 238 -4.27 3.68 -5.74
CA ASN A 238 -4.82 2.85 -6.82
C ASN A 238 -4.03 2.94 -8.13
N TYR A 239 -3.44 4.10 -8.42
CA TYR A 239 -2.62 4.27 -9.62
C TYR A 239 -1.37 3.36 -9.60
N PHE A 240 -0.75 3.19 -8.43
CA PHE A 240 0.44 2.35 -8.27
C PHE A 240 0.13 0.91 -7.83
N ASP A 241 -0.97 0.66 -7.13
CA ASP A 241 -1.23 -0.62 -6.47
C ASP A 241 -1.83 -1.69 -7.39
N LEU A 242 -1.32 -2.92 -7.28
CA LEU A 242 -1.83 -4.13 -7.92
C LEU A 242 -2.62 -5.01 -6.92
N LEU A 243 -3.34 -4.38 -6.00
CA LEU A 243 -4.02 -5.04 -4.86
C LEU A 243 -3.03 -5.76 -3.95
N THR A 244 -2.02 -5.07 -3.43
CA THR A 244 -1.05 -5.66 -2.48
C THR A 244 -1.51 -5.52 -1.02
N TYR A 245 -1.06 -4.46 -0.34
CA TYR A 245 -1.49 -4.09 1.01
C TYR A 245 -1.85 -2.59 1.07
N PRO A 246 -2.66 -2.06 0.14
CA PRO A 246 -2.87 -0.62 -0.07
C PRO A 246 -3.42 0.11 1.15
N LEU A 247 -4.12 -0.61 2.02
CA LEU A 247 -4.81 -0.08 3.20
C LEU A 247 -3.87 0.67 4.16
N ILE A 248 -2.57 0.37 4.17
CA ILE A 248 -1.61 1.06 5.04
C ILE A 248 -1.44 2.54 4.66
N THR A 249 -1.64 2.89 3.37
CA THR A 249 -1.58 4.28 2.88
C THR A 249 -2.67 5.15 3.48
N PHE A 250 -3.78 4.52 3.90
CA PHE A 250 -4.81 5.13 4.73
C PHE A 250 -4.50 5.02 6.21
N GLY A 251 -4.30 3.79 6.70
CA GLY A 251 -4.30 3.47 8.12
C GLY A 251 -3.23 4.22 8.92
N ILE A 252 -2.00 4.28 8.42
CA ILE A 252 -0.90 4.94 9.14
C ILE A 252 -1.15 6.46 9.24
N PRO A 253 -1.39 7.21 8.14
CA PRO A 253 -1.68 8.64 8.24
C PRO A 253 -2.98 8.93 9.02
N ALA A 254 -4.02 8.09 8.90
CA ALA A 254 -5.29 8.30 9.60
C ALA A 254 -5.18 8.13 11.12
N VAL A 255 -4.44 7.10 11.57
CA VAL A 255 -4.09 6.93 12.99
C VAL A 255 -3.32 8.15 13.49
N LEU A 256 -2.32 8.62 12.74
CA LEU A 256 -1.55 9.80 13.10
C LEU A 256 -2.41 11.05 13.20
N LEU A 257 -3.31 11.30 12.25
CA LEU A 257 -4.23 12.45 12.29
C LEU A 257 -5.07 12.45 13.58
N LEU A 258 -5.65 11.31 13.96
CA LEU A 258 -6.57 11.22 15.08
C LEU A 258 -5.86 11.15 16.45
N PHE A 259 -4.69 10.53 16.55
CA PHE A 259 -3.96 10.37 17.83
C PHE A 259 -2.92 11.45 18.11
N SER A 260 -2.48 12.19 17.09
CA SER A 260 -1.56 13.31 17.32
C SER A 260 -2.29 14.62 17.58
N GLY A 261 -3.58 14.74 17.19
CA GLY A 261 -4.36 15.98 17.12
C GLY A 261 -4.15 16.97 18.27
N LYS A 262 -3.90 18.25 17.94
CA LYS A 262 -3.69 19.32 18.94
C LYS A 262 -5.02 19.77 19.58
N LYS A 263 -6.14 19.58 18.87
CA LYS A 263 -7.47 20.00 19.33
C LYS A 263 -8.12 18.88 20.14
N LYS A 264 -8.65 19.23 21.31
CA LYS A 264 -9.58 18.36 22.03
C LYS A 264 -10.81 18.17 21.14
N THR A 265 -11.06 16.94 20.72
CA THR A 265 -12.24 16.56 19.94
C THR A 265 -13.12 15.65 20.78
N THR A 266 -14.43 15.71 20.56
CA THR A 266 -15.35 14.76 21.19
C THR A 266 -15.26 13.38 20.50
N ILE A 267 -15.70 12.33 21.20
CA ILE A 267 -15.78 10.97 20.64
C ILE A 267 -16.53 10.96 19.31
N LEU A 268 -17.69 11.61 19.27
CA LEU A 268 -18.53 11.69 18.07
C LEU A 268 -17.79 12.39 16.91
N GLU A 269 -17.08 13.48 17.17
CA GLU A 269 -16.30 14.17 16.13
C GLU A 269 -15.14 13.32 15.61
N SER A 270 -14.46 12.57 16.49
CA SER A 270 -13.40 11.64 16.09
C SER A 270 -13.96 10.53 15.21
N LEU A 271 -15.12 9.95 15.57
CA LEU A 271 -15.79 8.90 14.79
C LEU A 271 -16.28 9.41 13.43
N ILE A 272 -16.92 10.59 13.39
CA ILE A 272 -17.35 11.19 12.12
C ILE A 272 -16.14 11.52 11.25
N THR A 273 -15.04 12.00 11.85
CA THR A 273 -13.82 12.29 11.10
C THR A 273 -13.24 11.01 10.53
N PHE A 274 -13.10 9.95 11.34
CA PHE A 274 -12.67 8.61 10.90
C PHE A 274 -13.51 8.11 9.72
N ALA A 275 -14.84 8.08 9.87
CA ALA A 275 -15.74 7.62 8.81
C ALA A 275 -15.59 8.45 7.53
N ALA A 276 -15.52 9.78 7.65
CA ALA A 276 -15.40 10.67 6.51
C ALA A 276 -14.08 10.46 5.74
N ILE A 277 -12.95 10.31 6.43
CA ILE A 277 -11.65 10.07 5.78
C ILE A 277 -11.53 8.66 5.21
N ALA A 278 -12.13 7.65 5.87
CA ALA A 278 -12.19 6.29 5.36
C ALA A 278 -13.02 6.22 4.08
N CYS A 279 -14.22 6.81 4.07
CA CYS A 279 -15.05 6.90 2.86
C CYS A 279 -14.34 7.69 1.75
N ALA A 280 -13.60 8.75 2.09
CA ALA A 280 -12.85 9.51 1.11
C ALA A 280 -11.74 8.69 0.45
N TRP A 281 -10.94 7.96 1.24
CA TRP A 281 -9.88 7.09 0.71
C TRP A 281 -10.47 5.95 -0.14
N ILE A 282 -11.51 5.26 0.36
CA ILE A 282 -12.21 4.21 -0.40
C ILE A 282 -12.77 4.78 -1.71
N GLY A 283 -13.38 5.95 -1.67
CA GLY A 283 -13.91 6.62 -2.85
C GLY A 283 -12.82 6.96 -3.86
N GLY A 284 -11.69 7.51 -3.41
CA GLY A 284 -10.55 7.80 -4.29
C GLY A 284 -9.98 6.53 -4.93
N TYR A 285 -9.79 5.48 -4.14
CA TYR A 285 -9.25 4.21 -4.60
C TYR A 285 -10.19 3.50 -5.59
N ALA A 286 -11.46 3.32 -5.22
CA ALA A 286 -12.44 2.59 -6.03
C ALA A 286 -12.83 3.34 -7.30
N LEU A 287 -13.02 4.66 -7.24
CA LEU A 287 -13.38 5.44 -8.43
C LEU A 287 -12.23 5.53 -9.43
N MET A 288 -10.97 5.49 -8.95
CA MET A 288 -9.80 5.44 -9.84
C MET A 288 -9.77 4.11 -10.62
N TRP A 289 -10.10 2.97 -10.00
CA TRP A 289 -10.29 1.70 -10.72
C TRP A 289 -11.40 1.78 -11.76
N VAL A 290 -12.58 2.30 -11.39
CA VAL A 290 -13.69 2.47 -12.34
C VAL A 290 -13.26 3.34 -13.53
N GLY A 291 -12.46 4.37 -13.27
CA GLY A 291 -11.82 5.17 -14.31
C GLY A 291 -10.97 4.34 -15.28
N LYS A 292 -10.13 3.43 -14.76
CA LYS A 292 -9.33 2.52 -15.60
C LYS A 292 -10.22 1.64 -16.46
N TRP A 293 -11.19 0.97 -15.85
CA TRP A 293 -12.06 0.02 -16.55
C TRP A 293 -12.89 0.72 -17.64
N THR A 294 -13.34 1.95 -17.37
CA THR A 294 -14.02 2.79 -18.37
C THR A 294 -13.10 3.05 -19.57
N VAL A 295 -11.90 3.57 -19.33
CA VAL A 295 -10.97 3.92 -20.41
C VAL A 295 -10.56 2.67 -21.20
N ALA A 296 -10.23 1.59 -20.50
CA ALA A 296 -9.81 0.34 -21.13
C ALA A 296 -10.92 -0.28 -21.97
N THR A 297 -12.17 -0.26 -21.49
CA THR A 297 -13.32 -0.75 -22.28
C THR A 297 -13.53 0.07 -23.54
N LEU A 298 -13.40 1.39 -23.46
CA LEU A 298 -13.61 2.28 -24.60
C LEU A 298 -12.50 2.19 -25.65
N VAL A 299 -11.25 2.04 -25.22
CA VAL A 299 -10.06 2.05 -26.10
C VAL A 299 -9.77 0.68 -26.69
N LEU A 300 -9.91 -0.40 -25.90
CA LEU A 300 -9.62 -1.77 -26.33
C LEU A 300 -10.82 -2.45 -27.00
N HIS A 301 -12.02 -1.86 -26.90
CA HIS A 301 -13.28 -2.45 -27.38
C HIS A 301 -13.59 -3.82 -26.74
N GLU A 302 -13.12 -4.03 -25.51
CA GLU A 302 -13.31 -5.25 -24.72
C GLU A 302 -14.04 -4.95 -23.42
N ASN A 303 -14.77 -5.92 -22.87
CA ASN A 303 -15.52 -5.70 -21.63
C ASN A 303 -14.63 -5.88 -20.39
N ILE A 304 -13.84 -4.84 -20.08
CA ILE A 304 -12.92 -4.85 -18.92
C ILE A 304 -13.68 -4.84 -17.59
N TYR A 305 -14.93 -4.35 -17.57
CA TYR A 305 -15.78 -4.45 -16.38
C TYR A 305 -16.11 -5.90 -16.01
N LEU A 306 -16.43 -6.74 -17.00
CA LEU A 306 -16.74 -8.15 -16.75
C LEU A 306 -15.53 -8.86 -16.15
N ASP A 307 -14.36 -8.65 -16.74
CA ASP A 307 -13.08 -9.19 -16.26
C ASP A 307 -12.75 -8.70 -14.83
N ALA A 308 -12.93 -7.40 -14.55
CA ALA A 308 -12.76 -6.85 -13.21
C ALA A 308 -13.71 -7.47 -12.17
N ILE A 309 -14.99 -7.67 -12.51
CA ILE A 309 -15.99 -8.28 -11.62
C ILE A 309 -15.65 -9.75 -11.36
N GLN A 310 -15.25 -10.50 -12.39
CA GLN A 310 -14.81 -11.90 -12.24
C GLN A 310 -13.62 -12.02 -11.29
N GLN A 311 -12.67 -11.09 -11.38
CA GLN A 311 -11.54 -11.03 -10.46
C GLN A 311 -11.97 -10.67 -9.03
N ILE A 312 -12.89 -9.72 -8.84
CA ILE A 312 -13.42 -9.42 -7.50
C ILE A 312 -14.06 -10.67 -6.89
N ILE A 313 -14.91 -11.38 -7.65
CA ILE A 313 -15.55 -12.62 -7.21
C ILE A 313 -14.48 -13.63 -6.77
N LEU A 314 -13.49 -13.89 -7.62
CA LEU A 314 -12.38 -14.80 -7.31
C LEU A 314 -11.65 -14.40 -6.01
N ARG A 315 -11.33 -13.12 -5.82
CA ARG A 315 -10.59 -12.64 -4.64
C ARG A 315 -11.41 -12.64 -3.34
N THR A 316 -12.75 -12.61 -3.44
CA THR A 316 -13.69 -12.70 -2.30
C THR A 316 -14.14 -14.13 -1.99
N ASN A 317 -13.89 -15.07 -2.90
CA ASN A 317 -14.34 -16.46 -2.80
C ASN A 317 -13.78 -17.14 -1.54
N ASP A 318 -14.48 -18.15 -1.04
CA ASP A 318 -14.02 -19.04 0.04
C ASP A 318 -13.29 -20.26 -0.48
N GLU A 319 -12.93 -20.35 -1.75
CA GLU A 319 -12.23 -21.53 -2.26
C GLU A 319 -10.88 -21.17 -2.87
N VAL A 320 -9.88 -21.99 -2.58
CA VAL A 320 -8.56 -21.98 -3.21
C VAL A 320 -8.18 -23.40 -3.56
N LYS A 321 -8.01 -23.73 -4.85
CA LYS A 321 -7.54 -25.05 -5.31
C LYS A 321 -8.31 -26.22 -4.63
N ASN A 322 -9.65 -26.18 -4.62
CA ASN A 322 -10.52 -27.16 -3.97
C ASN A 322 -10.44 -27.22 -2.42
N LEU A 323 -9.79 -26.25 -1.79
CA LEU A 323 -9.80 -26.06 -0.34
C LEU A 323 -10.82 -24.98 0.04
N GLU A 324 -11.81 -25.37 0.85
CA GLU A 324 -12.75 -24.43 1.47
C GLU A 324 -12.05 -23.66 2.61
N LEU A 325 -12.12 -22.34 2.55
CA LEU A 325 -11.44 -21.40 3.43
C LEU A 325 -12.37 -20.97 4.55
N THR A 326 -12.03 -21.40 5.77
CA THR A 326 -12.68 -20.86 6.97
C THR A 326 -12.07 -19.52 7.38
N TYR A 327 -12.86 -18.67 8.04
CA TYR A 327 -12.38 -17.37 8.55
C TYR A 327 -11.19 -17.50 9.50
N SER A 328 -11.18 -18.53 10.36
CA SER A 328 -10.09 -18.79 11.29
C SER A 328 -8.81 -19.14 10.57
N MET A 329 -8.87 -19.98 9.52
CA MET A 329 -7.68 -20.35 8.72
C MET A 329 -7.03 -19.11 8.08
N VAL A 330 -7.82 -18.23 7.45
CA VAL A 330 -7.27 -17.03 6.79
C VAL A 330 -6.65 -16.09 7.83
N LEU A 331 -7.32 -15.90 8.97
CA LEU A 331 -6.83 -15.02 10.03
C LEU A 331 -5.56 -15.58 10.70
N GLU A 332 -5.54 -16.87 11.03
CA GLU A 332 -4.38 -17.54 11.61
C GLU A 332 -3.17 -17.44 10.69
N LYS A 333 -3.36 -17.71 9.39
CA LYS A 333 -2.29 -17.66 8.40
C LYS A 333 -1.63 -16.29 8.32
N ASN A 334 -2.40 -15.20 8.42
CA ASN A 334 -1.86 -13.84 8.41
C ASN A 334 -1.27 -13.44 9.77
N LEU A 335 -1.92 -13.78 10.89
CA LEU A 335 -1.44 -13.42 12.24
C LEU A 335 -0.15 -14.13 12.62
N LYS A 336 0.06 -15.37 12.16
CA LYS A 336 1.24 -16.18 12.48
C LYS A 336 2.55 -15.47 12.13
N LEU A 337 2.56 -14.65 11.08
CA LEU A 337 3.74 -13.90 10.64
C LEU A 337 4.16 -12.81 11.66
N LEU A 338 3.23 -12.35 12.50
CA LEU A 338 3.50 -11.35 13.54
C LEU A 338 3.90 -11.98 14.89
N GLN A 339 3.86 -13.32 15.02
CA GLN A 339 4.08 -14.02 16.30
C GLN A 339 5.54 -14.41 16.56
N ARG A 340 6.48 -14.05 15.67
CA ARG A 340 7.91 -14.29 15.92
C ARG A 340 8.40 -13.49 17.12
N LEU A 341 9.35 -14.05 17.86
CA LEU A 341 9.90 -13.43 19.07
C LEU A 341 10.37 -11.97 18.85
N PRO A 342 11.14 -11.63 17.78
CA PRO A 342 11.55 -10.24 17.57
C PRO A 342 10.38 -9.27 17.39
N TYR A 343 9.33 -9.66 16.65
CA TYR A 343 8.12 -8.85 16.49
C TYR A 343 7.37 -8.71 17.80
N ALA A 344 7.21 -9.80 18.55
CA ALA A 344 6.58 -9.78 19.86
C ALA A 344 7.31 -8.83 20.82
N LEU A 345 8.65 -8.90 20.91
CA LEU A 345 9.46 -8.02 21.75
C LEU A 345 9.31 -6.54 21.34
N LEU A 346 9.41 -6.26 20.04
CA LEU A 346 9.24 -4.90 19.49
C LEU A 346 7.85 -4.32 19.75
N PHE A 347 6.82 -5.17 19.84
CA PHE A 347 5.46 -4.74 20.16
C PHE A 347 5.25 -4.55 21.67
N TYR A 348 5.61 -5.56 22.49
CA TYR A 348 5.26 -5.59 23.90
C TYR A 348 6.16 -4.69 24.75
N ILE A 349 7.46 -4.58 24.48
CA ILE A 349 8.38 -3.77 25.31
C ILE A 349 7.95 -2.28 25.34
N PRO A 350 7.73 -1.60 24.20
CA PRO A 350 7.30 -0.20 24.22
C PRO A 350 5.93 -0.02 24.87
N LEU A 351 5.03 -1.00 24.73
CA LEU A 351 3.70 -0.97 25.32
C LEU A 351 3.75 -1.13 26.85
N MET A 352 4.58 -2.05 27.35
CA MET A 352 4.79 -2.26 28.79
C MET A 352 5.28 -0.99 29.48
N MET A 353 6.18 -0.23 28.85
CA MET A 353 6.66 1.05 29.35
C MET A 353 5.54 2.11 29.50
N LYS A 354 4.41 1.95 28.81
CA LYS A 354 3.26 2.88 28.86
C LYS A 354 2.14 2.45 29.78
N ILE A 355 2.19 1.24 30.36
CA ILE A 355 1.15 0.74 31.29
C ILE A 355 0.84 1.75 32.41
N PRO A 356 1.83 2.33 33.14
CA PRO A 356 1.51 3.28 34.21
C PRO A 356 0.76 4.53 33.72
N SER A 357 1.12 5.05 32.55
CA SER A 357 0.45 6.23 31.97
C SER A 357 -0.98 5.90 31.54
N VAL A 358 -1.21 4.70 30.98
CA VAL A 358 -2.54 4.23 30.58
C VAL A 358 -3.43 3.98 31.80
N VAL A 359 -2.92 3.35 32.86
CA VAL A 359 -3.64 3.14 34.12
C VAL A 359 -4.00 4.48 34.77
N ALA A 360 -3.07 5.43 34.80
CA ALA A 360 -3.35 6.77 35.30
C ALA A 360 -4.44 7.48 34.49
N LEU A 361 -4.42 7.37 33.16
CA LEU A 361 -5.47 7.93 32.32
C LEU A 361 -6.83 7.30 32.63
N LEU A 362 -6.89 5.98 32.82
CA LEU A 362 -8.12 5.29 33.20
C LEU A 362 -8.67 5.80 34.55
N ILE A 363 -7.80 6.10 35.51
CA ILE A 363 -8.22 6.59 36.84
C ILE A 363 -8.64 8.07 36.78
N HIS A 364 -7.89 8.92 36.07
CA HIS A 364 -8.05 10.38 36.12
C HIS A 364 -8.96 10.96 35.02
N ASP A 365 -9.05 10.33 33.85
CA ASP A 365 -9.87 10.80 32.72
C ASP A 365 -10.43 9.61 31.91
N GLN A 366 -11.43 8.93 32.51
CA GLN A 366 -12.12 7.80 31.90
C GLN A 366 -12.70 8.14 30.52
N ARG A 367 -13.18 9.38 30.34
CA ARG A 367 -13.78 9.80 29.06
C ARG A 367 -12.73 9.79 27.94
N LEU A 368 -11.56 10.37 28.17
CA LEU A 368 -10.46 10.34 27.21
C LEU A 368 -9.92 8.93 27.00
N PHE A 369 -9.87 8.12 28.06
CA PHE A 369 -9.50 6.70 27.95
C PHE A 369 -10.44 5.95 26.99
N PHE A 370 -11.76 6.00 27.23
CA PHE A 370 -12.74 5.33 26.37
C PHE A 370 -12.76 5.87 24.94
N GLN A 371 -12.54 7.17 24.75
CA GLN A 371 -12.37 7.74 23.41
C GLN A 371 -11.20 7.10 22.66
N LYS A 372 -10.02 7.01 23.30
CA LYS A 372 -8.84 6.39 22.68
C LYS A 372 -9.08 4.92 22.36
N ILE A 373 -9.69 4.17 23.28
CA ILE A 373 -10.03 2.76 23.05
C ILE A 373 -10.99 2.62 21.87
N LEU A 374 -12.05 3.43 21.80
CA LEU A 374 -13.02 3.32 20.72
C LEU A 374 -12.41 3.63 19.35
N ILE A 375 -11.61 4.70 19.25
CA ILE A 375 -10.93 5.05 18.00
C ILE A 375 -9.86 4.01 17.63
N MET A 376 -9.12 3.49 18.60
CA MET A 376 -8.18 2.39 18.40
C MET A 376 -8.91 1.16 17.84
N SER A 377 -10.04 0.77 18.43
CA SER A 377 -10.85 -0.37 17.97
C SER A 377 -11.31 -0.21 16.52
N CYS A 378 -11.69 1.00 16.09
CA CYS A 378 -12.01 1.25 14.68
C CYS A 378 -10.84 0.86 13.76
N PHE A 379 -9.61 1.27 14.08
CA PHE A 379 -8.42 0.94 13.29
C PHE A 379 -7.96 -0.51 13.41
N VAL A 380 -8.27 -1.19 14.52
CA VAL A 380 -8.05 -2.64 14.67
C VAL A 380 -9.01 -3.42 13.78
N CYS A 381 -10.27 -3.00 13.67
CA CYS A 381 -11.27 -3.68 12.84
C CYS A 381 -11.03 -3.53 11.34
N VAL A 382 -10.51 -2.38 10.88
CA VAL A 382 -10.27 -2.09 9.44
C VAL A 382 -9.48 -3.20 8.71
N PRO A 383 -8.28 -3.61 9.15
CA PRO A 383 -7.53 -4.68 8.49
C PRO A 383 -8.18 -6.05 8.63
N LEU A 384 -8.91 -6.31 9.74
CA LEU A 384 -9.63 -7.56 9.91
C LEU A 384 -10.78 -7.69 8.91
N VAL A 385 -11.57 -6.63 8.74
CA VAL A 385 -12.65 -6.58 7.73
C VAL A 385 -12.06 -6.81 6.33
N TRP A 386 -10.92 -6.19 6.00
CA TRP A 386 -10.27 -6.39 4.71
C TRP A 386 -9.87 -7.86 4.48
N ILE A 387 -9.22 -8.50 5.47
CA ILE A 387 -8.82 -9.93 5.39
C ILE A 387 -10.05 -10.84 5.20
N LEU A 388 -11.13 -10.55 5.92
CA LEU A 388 -12.34 -11.37 5.91
C LEU A 388 -13.22 -11.14 4.67
N VAL A 389 -13.14 -9.97 4.03
CA VAL A 389 -13.84 -9.70 2.77
C VAL A 389 -13.06 -10.29 1.59
N LEU A 390 -11.74 -10.12 1.58
CA LEU A 390 -10.85 -10.61 0.52
C LEU A 390 -10.18 -11.92 0.95
N ARG A 391 -10.99 -12.95 1.26
CA ARG A 391 -10.54 -14.22 1.88
C ARG A 391 -9.55 -14.97 1.01
N ASN A 392 -9.93 -15.30 -0.22
CA ASN A 392 -9.06 -15.98 -1.19
C ASN A 392 -7.75 -15.21 -1.38
N HIS A 393 -7.84 -13.89 -1.60
CA HIS A 393 -6.66 -13.04 -1.77
C HIS A 393 -5.75 -13.07 -0.53
N SER A 394 -6.30 -12.87 0.66
CA SER A 394 -5.53 -12.83 1.92
C SER A 394 -4.99 -14.20 2.33
N PHE A 395 -5.56 -15.29 1.83
CA PHE A 395 -5.04 -16.64 2.04
C PHE A 395 -3.92 -17.00 1.07
N MET A 396 -4.10 -16.69 -0.22
CA MET A 396 -3.10 -16.93 -1.26
C MET A 396 -1.86 -16.08 -1.03
N HIS A 397 -2.08 -14.83 -0.66
CA HIS A 397 -1.05 -13.79 -0.60
C HIS A 397 -0.73 -13.35 0.82
N TYR A 398 -0.96 -14.24 1.79
CA TYR A 398 -0.76 -14.00 3.22
C TYR A 398 0.62 -13.41 3.56
N PHE A 399 1.65 -13.78 2.79
CA PHE A 399 3.03 -13.32 2.93
C PHE A 399 3.24 -11.82 2.65
N TYR A 400 2.24 -11.14 2.07
CA TYR A 400 2.20 -9.69 2.04
C TYR A 400 0.92 -9.04 2.53
N THR A 401 -0.21 -9.72 2.48
CA THR A 401 -1.46 -9.16 2.99
C THR A 401 -1.42 -8.98 4.50
N TYR A 402 -0.60 -9.76 5.24
CA TYR A 402 -0.44 -9.58 6.69
C TYR A 402 -0.01 -8.16 7.06
N ARG A 403 0.68 -7.44 6.17
CA ARG A 403 1.17 -6.07 6.40
C ARG A 403 0.04 -5.09 6.71
N ILE A 404 -1.20 -5.34 6.30
CA ILE A 404 -2.32 -4.45 6.69
C ILE A 404 -2.62 -4.53 8.19
N LEU A 405 -2.31 -5.64 8.87
CA LEU A 405 -2.46 -5.79 10.33
C LEU A 405 -1.54 -4.84 11.12
N ILE A 406 -0.54 -4.24 10.47
CA ILE A 406 0.31 -3.20 11.05
C ILE A 406 -0.52 -2.01 11.48
N ILE A 407 -1.64 -1.71 10.80
CA ILE A 407 -2.57 -0.65 11.19
C ILE A 407 -3.11 -0.90 12.61
N ALA A 408 -3.47 -2.16 12.92
CA ALA A 408 -3.96 -2.54 14.24
C ALA A 408 -2.86 -2.37 15.31
N SER A 409 -1.66 -2.92 15.06
CA SER A 409 -0.51 -2.80 15.95
C SER A 409 -0.15 -1.33 16.21
N PHE A 410 -0.09 -0.54 15.14
CA PHE A 410 0.23 0.88 15.18
C PHE A 410 -0.82 1.68 15.95
N ALA A 411 -2.11 1.43 15.72
CA ALA A 411 -3.19 2.09 16.45
C ALA A 411 -3.15 1.79 17.96
N ILE A 412 -2.88 0.54 18.35
CA ILE A 412 -2.73 0.15 19.76
C ILE A 412 -1.57 0.93 20.40
N GLN A 413 -0.41 0.97 19.74
CA GLN A 413 0.75 1.71 20.25
C GLN A 413 0.48 3.22 20.29
N CYS A 414 -0.14 3.80 19.26
CA CYS A 414 -0.49 5.22 19.24
C CYS A 414 -1.49 5.59 20.35
N ALA A 415 -2.47 4.73 20.65
CA ALA A 415 -3.38 4.93 21.77
C ALA A 415 -2.64 5.01 23.11
N ALA A 416 -1.69 4.11 23.35
CA ALA A 416 -0.86 4.12 24.55
C ALA A 416 0.08 5.34 24.61
N PHE A 417 0.84 5.59 23.54
CA PHE A 417 1.88 6.64 23.50
C PHE A 417 1.34 8.06 23.44
N SER A 418 0.11 8.26 22.95
CA SER A 418 -0.57 9.56 22.98
C SER A 418 -1.09 9.94 24.37
N THR A 419 -0.98 9.05 25.35
CA THR A 419 -1.37 9.33 26.74
C THR A 419 -0.34 10.26 27.41
N PRO A 420 -0.77 11.28 28.19
CA PRO A 420 0.14 12.11 28.96
C PRO A 420 0.99 11.27 29.93
N SER A 421 2.27 11.60 30.07
CA SER A 421 3.13 10.95 31.05
C SER A 421 2.81 11.47 32.44
N LEU A 422 2.61 10.57 33.40
CA LEU A 422 2.42 10.86 34.82
C LEU A 422 3.46 11.84 35.40
N LEU A 423 4.72 11.73 34.95
CA LEU A 423 5.86 12.49 35.48
C LEU A 423 5.85 13.99 35.18
N ARG A 424 4.92 14.50 34.35
CA ARG A 424 4.90 15.92 33.95
C ARG A 424 3.95 16.79 34.76
N ASN A 425 3.11 16.19 35.60
CA ASN A 425 2.19 16.92 36.48
C ASN A 425 2.77 17.14 37.89
N ALA A 426 4.08 16.91 38.08
CA ALA A 426 4.77 17.16 39.35
C ALA A 426 5.70 18.39 39.30
N GLU A 427 5.74 19.11 38.17
CA GLU A 427 6.54 20.33 37.95
C GLU A 427 5.70 21.53 37.46
N GLU A 428 4.38 21.43 37.51
CA GLU A 428 3.45 22.57 37.52
C GLU A 428 2.81 22.65 38.90
#